data_AF-A0A829QKW7-F1
#
_entry.id   AF-A0A829QKW7-F1
#
_cell.length_a   1.000
_cell.length_b   1.000
_cell.length_c   1.000
_cell.angle_alpha   90.00
_cell.angle_beta   90.00
_cell.angle_gamma   90.00
#
_symmetry.space_group_name_H-M   'P 1'
#
loop_
_entity.id
_entity.type
_entity.pdbx_description
1 polymer ?
#
loop_
_entity_poly.entity_id
_entity_poly.type
_entity_poly.pdbx_seq_one_letter_code
_entity_poly.pdbx_strand_id
1 'polypeptide(L)'
;MPIAINSEHVALADSAHAFVERVVPTELLHETLETPLPWPPPFWKSAADQGLTSVHLAESVGGQGFGALELAIVVAEFGRGAVPGPFVPSVIASALISAHDPDHPLLSDLASGASIATFSSTSSFTATPAGDGLSVDGQARSVLSATSATYVVAPVAIDSDRRWVVLSADDVTLDSQQSVDPLRPVAHVTATAVQVPADRVLSNLTDARATSIISTIVSAEAVGVARWATDTASEYAKVREQFGRPIGQFQGIKHKCATMAGPSPNAPPRPCGMPLALSTMPTRIRAWSNSRPRWPRRWHRPRPSNARRTAFRCTAASATPGNMTPTSTTAERWVSLPLWAVPAGHRQPWCAPPSNTACARLTSI
;
A
#
# COMPACT_ATOMS: atom_id res chain seq x y z
N MET A 1 -15.44 -7.51 19.34
CA MET A 1 -15.53 -8.43 18.20
C MET A 1 -16.19 -7.71 17.03
N PRO A 2 -15.67 -7.82 15.80
CA PRO A 2 -16.37 -7.33 14.63
C PRO A 2 -17.61 -8.20 14.36
N ILE A 3 -18.74 -7.56 14.08
CA ILE A 3 -20.10 -8.14 14.03
C ILE A 3 -20.36 -9.02 12.77
N ALA A 4 -19.32 -9.45 12.03
CA ALA A 4 -19.49 -10.07 10.71
C ALA A 4 -18.45 -11.14 10.33
N ILE A 5 -17.83 -11.83 11.28
CA ILE A 5 -16.89 -12.94 11.00
C ILE A 5 -17.33 -14.22 11.72
N ASN A 6 -17.24 -15.37 11.05
CA ASN A 6 -17.55 -16.68 11.62
C ASN A 6 -16.28 -17.33 12.23
N SER A 7 -16.39 -18.53 12.77
CA SER A 7 -15.24 -19.26 13.36
C SER A 7 -14.17 -19.63 12.33
N GLU A 8 -14.55 -19.91 11.09
CA GLU A 8 -13.61 -20.23 10.00
C GLU A 8 -12.76 -19.02 9.63
N HIS A 9 -13.37 -17.83 9.56
CA HIS A 9 -12.67 -16.57 9.34
C HIS A 9 -11.68 -16.25 10.45
N VAL A 10 -12.01 -16.58 11.71
CA VAL A 10 -11.08 -16.44 12.84
C VAL A 10 -9.92 -17.42 12.69
N ALA A 11 -10.19 -18.68 12.38
CA ALA A 11 -9.15 -19.68 12.16
C ALA A 11 -8.21 -19.32 10.99
N LEU A 12 -8.76 -18.75 9.91
CA LEU A 12 -7.97 -18.24 8.78
C LEU A 12 -7.08 -17.06 9.22
N ALA A 13 -7.61 -16.12 10.00
CA ALA A 13 -6.84 -15.01 10.53
C ALA A 13 -5.71 -15.49 11.43
N ASP A 14 -5.98 -16.43 12.35
CA ASP A 14 -4.99 -16.99 13.26
C ASP A 14 -3.88 -17.74 12.50
N SER A 15 -4.25 -18.51 11.47
CA SER A 15 -3.30 -19.22 10.60
C SER A 15 -2.43 -18.24 9.80
N ALA A 16 -3.02 -17.22 9.20
CA ALA A 16 -2.29 -16.19 8.45
C ALA A 16 -1.37 -15.38 9.38
N HIS A 17 -1.82 -15.07 10.59
CA HIS A 17 -1.03 -14.38 11.60
C HIS A 17 0.19 -15.20 12.02
N ALA A 18 -0.01 -16.48 12.38
CA ALA A 18 1.09 -17.38 12.75
C ALA A 18 2.08 -17.59 11.60
N PHE A 19 1.60 -17.62 10.35
CA PHE A 19 2.48 -17.63 9.18
C PHE A 19 3.34 -16.38 9.10
N VAL A 20 2.72 -15.19 9.20
CA VAL A 20 3.41 -13.90 9.10
C VAL A 20 4.45 -13.74 10.21
N GLU A 21 4.14 -14.08 11.46
CA GLU A 21 5.12 -14.02 12.56
C GLU A 21 6.33 -14.92 12.33
N ARG A 22 6.11 -16.10 11.74
CA ARG A 22 7.17 -17.07 11.45
C ARG A 22 8.08 -16.63 10.30
N VAL A 23 7.53 -16.02 9.26
CA VAL A 23 8.27 -15.72 8.02
C VAL A 23 8.76 -14.27 7.92
N VAL A 24 8.15 -13.36 8.68
CA VAL A 24 8.55 -11.95 8.76
C VAL A 24 8.77 -11.56 10.22
N PRO A 25 9.83 -12.09 10.86
CA PRO A 25 10.22 -11.63 12.19
C PRO A 25 10.69 -10.17 12.16
N THR A 26 10.71 -9.51 13.32
CA THR A 26 11.06 -8.08 13.42
C THR A 26 12.48 -7.81 12.91
N GLU A 27 13.39 -8.76 13.11
CA GLU A 27 14.78 -8.71 12.63
C GLU A 27 14.83 -8.60 11.10
N LEU A 28 14.00 -9.37 10.39
CA LEU A 28 13.91 -9.29 8.92
C LEU A 28 13.40 -7.92 8.48
N LEU A 29 12.43 -7.34 9.19
CA LEU A 29 11.94 -6.00 8.88
C LEU A 29 13.03 -4.95 9.02
N HIS A 30 13.83 -5.01 10.10
CA HIS A 30 14.94 -4.08 10.30
C HIS A 30 16.03 -4.26 9.25
N GLU A 31 16.41 -5.49 8.91
CA GLU A 31 17.36 -5.77 7.83
C GLU A 31 16.86 -5.24 6.49
N THR A 32 15.55 -5.39 6.21
CA THR A 32 14.94 -4.92 4.96
C THR A 32 14.96 -3.39 4.82
N LEU A 33 15.03 -2.65 5.94
CA LEU A 33 15.15 -1.18 5.89
C LEU A 33 16.51 -0.72 5.35
N GLU A 34 17.55 -1.55 5.52
CA GLU A 34 18.91 -1.24 5.06
C GLU A 34 19.22 -1.94 3.74
N THR A 35 18.81 -3.20 3.60
CA THR A 35 19.10 -4.05 2.44
C THR A 35 17.78 -4.54 1.83
N PRO A 36 17.46 -4.17 0.58
CA PRO A 36 16.27 -4.68 -0.08
C PRO A 36 16.24 -6.21 -0.14
N LEU A 37 15.04 -6.79 0.03
CA LEU A 37 14.88 -8.24 -0.03
C LEU A 37 15.31 -8.81 -1.39
N PRO A 38 15.91 -10.01 -1.41
CA PRO A 38 16.16 -10.74 -2.64
C PRO A 38 14.83 -11.11 -3.31
N TRP A 39 14.90 -11.37 -4.62
CA TRP A 39 13.75 -11.74 -5.41
C TRP A 39 13.87 -13.18 -5.97
N PRO A 40 12.81 -14.00 -5.86
CA PRO A 40 11.58 -13.76 -5.10
C PRO A 40 11.84 -13.72 -3.58
N PRO A 41 10.96 -13.05 -2.78
CA PRO A 41 11.12 -13.02 -1.33
C PRO A 41 11.18 -14.43 -0.72
N PRO A 42 11.96 -14.67 0.33
CA PRO A 42 12.12 -16.01 0.92
C PRO A 42 10.80 -16.67 1.36
N PHE A 43 9.83 -15.86 1.78
CA PHE A 43 8.52 -16.34 2.22
C PHE A 43 7.54 -16.65 1.07
N TRP A 44 7.84 -16.20 -0.16
CA TRP A 44 6.89 -16.18 -1.27
C TRP A 44 6.36 -17.58 -1.59
N LYS A 45 7.27 -18.54 -1.79
CA LYS A 45 6.90 -19.92 -2.08
C LYS A 45 6.08 -20.54 -0.94
N SER A 46 6.45 -20.29 0.31
CA SER A 46 5.71 -20.82 1.47
C SER A 46 4.32 -20.20 1.60
N ALA A 47 4.13 -18.95 1.18
CA ALA A 47 2.82 -18.30 1.13
C ALA A 47 1.94 -18.91 0.02
N ALA A 48 2.51 -19.18 -1.15
CA ALA A 48 1.82 -19.83 -2.27
C ALA A 48 1.47 -21.29 -1.95
N ASP A 49 2.38 -22.05 -1.34
CA ASP A 49 2.15 -23.45 -0.92
C ASP A 49 1.00 -23.56 0.11
N GLN A 50 0.76 -22.51 0.90
CA GLN A 50 -0.39 -22.41 1.82
C GLN A 50 -1.65 -21.85 1.17
N GLY A 51 -1.63 -21.54 -0.12
CA GLY A 51 -2.77 -20.97 -0.85
C GLY A 51 -3.07 -19.50 -0.52
N LEU A 52 -2.19 -18.79 0.20
CA LEU A 52 -2.45 -17.42 0.66
C LEU A 52 -2.47 -16.40 -0.50
N THR A 53 -1.77 -16.70 -1.60
CA THR A 53 -1.73 -15.88 -2.83
C THR A 53 -2.97 -16.07 -3.70
N SER A 54 -3.73 -17.15 -3.49
CA SER A 54 -4.80 -17.62 -4.38
C SER A 54 -6.15 -17.84 -3.69
N VAL A 55 -6.31 -17.35 -2.46
CA VAL A 55 -7.52 -17.52 -1.64
C VAL A 55 -8.79 -17.14 -2.41
N HIS A 56 -8.79 -16.01 -3.11
CA HIS A 56 -9.94 -15.48 -3.86
C HIS A 56 -10.09 -16.02 -5.28
N LEU A 57 -9.19 -16.88 -5.74
CA LEU A 57 -9.19 -17.41 -7.10
C LEU A 57 -10.00 -18.71 -7.17
N ALA A 58 -10.57 -18.99 -8.34
CA ALA A 58 -11.33 -20.22 -8.57
C ALA A 58 -10.45 -21.46 -8.47
N GLU A 59 -11.05 -22.59 -8.06
CA GLU A 59 -10.34 -23.88 -7.98
C GLU A 59 -9.82 -24.36 -9.35
N SER A 60 -10.50 -23.99 -10.44
CA SER A 60 -10.12 -24.27 -11.84
C SER A 60 -8.74 -23.76 -12.22
N VAL A 61 -8.29 -22.68 -11.57
CA VAL A 61 -6.97 -22.06 -11.78
C VAL A 61 -6.02 -22.31 -10.61
N GLY A 62 -6.28 -23.33 -9.78
CA GLY A 62 -5.46 -23.67 -8.60
C GLY A 62 -5.63 -22.73 -7.41
N GLY A 63 -6.74 -21.98 -7.37
CA GLY A 63 -7.15 -21.19 -6.22
C GLY A 63 -7.89 -22.00 -5.15
N GLN A 64 -8.37 -21.30 -4.12
CA GLN A 64 -9.11 -21.91 -3.00
C GLN A 64 -10.63 -21.70 -3.09
N GLY A 65 -11.13 -20.99 -4.10
CA GLY A 65 -12.55 -20.76 -4.33
C GLY A 65 -13.24 -19.81 -3.35
N PHE A 66 -12.50 -19.14 -2.46
CA PHE A 66 -13.07 -18.16 -1.52
C PHE A 66 -13.30 -16.80 -2.19
N GLY A 67 -13.83 -15.84 -1.43
CA GLY A 67 -14.19 -14.52 -1.92
C GLY A 67 -13.23 -13.41 -1.48
N ALA A 68 -13.67 -12.19 -1.76
CA ALA A 68 -12.96 -10.98 -1.35
C ALA A 68 -12.90 -10.78 0.18
N LEU A 69 -13.77 -11.44 0.94
CA LEU A 69 -13.79 -11.35 2.40
C LEU A 69 -12.60 -12.11 3.01
N GLU A 70 -12.39 -13.35 2.59
CA GLU A 70 -11.30 -14.21 3.04
C GLU A 70 -9.95 -13.62 2.63
N LEU A 71 -9.87 -13.10 1.40
CA LEU A 71 -8.69 -12.33 0.96
C LEU A 71 -8.44 -11.10 1.85
N ALA A 72 -9.49 -10.35 2.21
CA ALA A 72 -9.33 -9.18 3.08
C ALA A 72 -8.83 -9.58 4.48
N ILE A 73 -9.20 -10.74 5.00
CA ILE A 73 -8.68 -11.26 6.27
C ILE A 73 -7.17 -11.54 6.16
N VAL A 74 -6.75 -12.27 5.12
CA VAL A 74 -5.33 -12.57 4.90
C VAL A 74 -4.53 -11.29 4.70
N VAL A 75 -5.01 -10.36 3.87
CA VAL A 75 -4.33 -9.09 3.61
C VAL A 75 -4.25 -8.21 4.87
N ALA A 76 -5.26 -8.26 5.75
CA ALA A 76 -5.19 -7.56 7.03
C ALA A 76 -4.07 -8.13 7.91
N GLU A 77 -3.86 -9.44 7.97
CA GLU A 77 -2.77 -10.02 8.76
C GLU A 77 -1.38 -9.74 8.15
N PHE A 78 -1.26 -9.76 6.81
CA PHE A 78 -0.04 -9.31 6.14
C PHE A 78 0.25 -7.81 6.38
N GLY A 79 -0.79 -6.98 6.40
CA GLY A 79 -0.68 -5.57 6.75
C GLY A 79 -0.29 -5.35 8.22
N ARG A 80 -0.77 -6.20 9.13
CA ARG A 80 -0.44 -6.17 10.56
C ARG A 80 1.03 -6.47 10.80
N GLY A 81 1.61 -7.44 10.08
CA GLY A 81 3.04 -7.76 10.14
C GLY A 81 3.94 -6.88 9.28
N ALA A 82 3.40 -5.86 8.61
CA ALA A 82 4.13 -5.00 7.68
C ALA A 82 4.94 -5.78 6.63
N VAL A 83 4.39 -6.91 6.14
CA VAL A 83 5.09 -7.85 5.25
C VAL A 83 5.64 -7.11 4.04
N PRO A 84 6.98 -7.07 3.83
CA PRO A 84 7.61 -6.38 2.71
C PRO A 84 7.34 -7.08 1.37
N GLY A 85 7.44 -6.33 0.27
CA GLY A 85 7.42 -6.90 -1.08
C GLY A 85 6.04 -7.01 -1.75
N PRO A 86 5.87 -7.96 -2.69
CA PRO A 86 4.85 -7.88 -3.73
C PRO A 86 3.51 -8.53 -3.37
N PHE A 87 3.30 -9.03 -2.15
CA PHE A 87 2.09 -9.79 -1.80
C PHE A 87 0.80 -9.01 -2.08
N VAL A 88 0.64 -7.83 -1.48
CA VAL A 88 -0.57 -7.02 -1.64
C VAL A 88 -0.78 -6.57 -3.11
N PRO A 89 0.24 -6.03 -3.82
CA PRO A 89 0.10 -5.74 -5.24
C PRO A 89 -0.28 -6.94 -6.11
N SER A 90 0.26 -8.13 -5.81
CA SER A 90 0.01 -9.36 -6.59
C SER A 90 -1.39 -9.90 -6.40
N VAL A 91 -1.91 -9.93 -5.16
CA VAL A 91 -3.30 -10.37 -4.93
C VAL A 91 -4.32 -9.37 -5.50
N ILE A 92 -3.98 -8.07 -5.54
CA ILE A 92 -4.82 -7.07 -6.24
C ILE A 92 -4.82 -7.33 -7.74
N ALA A 93 -3.64 -7.53 -8.34
CA ALA A 93 -3.53 -7.77 -9.77
C ALA A 93 -4.27 -9.05 -10.21
N SER A 94 -4.12 -10.15 -9.47
CA SER A 94 -4.85 -11.40 -9.73
C SER A 94 -6.36 -11.23 -9.51
N ALA A 95 -6.80 -10.45 -8.51
CA ALA A 95 -8.22 -10.15 -8.31
C ALA A 95 -8.82 -9.31 -9.45
N LEU A 96 -8.04 -8.41 -10.05
CA LEU A 96 -8.47 -7.65 -11.23
C LEU A 96 -8.61 -8.55 -12.47
N ILE A 97 -7.66 -9.47 -12.68
CA ILE A 97 -7.72 -10.46 -13.77
C ILE A 97 -8.91 -11.41 -13.57
N SER A 98 -9.09 -11.95 -12.36
CA SER A 98 -10.21 -12.84 -12.01
C SER A 98 -11.58 -12.16 -12.16
N ALA A 99 -11.67 -10.86 -11.88
CA ALA A 99 -12.89 -10.10 -12.09
C ALA A 99 -13.25 -9.86 -13.57
N HIS A 100 -12.26 -9.98 -14.47
CA HIS A 100 -12.50 -9.99 -15.91
C HIS A 100 -12.94 -11.38 -16.39
N ASP A 101 -12.18 -12.40 -15.98
CA ASP A 101 -12.41 -13.81 -16.31
C ASP A 101 -11.87 -14.70 -15.16
N PRO A 102 -12.73 -15.44 -14.44
CA PRO A 102 -12.32 -16.32 -13.35
C PRO A 102 -11.38 -17.46 -13.78
N ASP A 103 -11.44 -17.88 -15.04
CA ASP A 103 -10.69 -19.02 -15.59
C ASP A 103 -9.48 -18.57 -16.45
N HIS A 104 -9.10 -17.29 -16.36
CA HIS A 104 -8.05 -16.73 -17.17
C HIS A 104 -6.72 -17.49 -17.00
N PRO A 105 -6.02 -17.87 -18.09
CA PRO A 105 -4.86 -18.78 -18.03
C PRO A 105 -3.71 -18.28 -17.14
N LEU A 106 -3.46 -16.96 -17.12
CA LEU A 106 -2.44 -16.34 -16.25
C LEU A 106 -2.70 -16.56 -14.75
N LEU A 107 -3.93 -16.86 -14.33
CA LEU A 107 -4.24 -17.03 -12.92
C LEU A 107 -3.59 -18.28 -12.32
N SER A 108 -3.35 -19.33 -13.11
CA SER A 108 -2.68 -20.56 -12.62
C SER A 108 -1.25 -20.28 -12.14
N ASP A 109 -0.50 -19.47 -12.89
CA ASP A 109 0.87 -19.11 -12.54
C ASP A 109 0.91 -18.14 -11.36
N LEU A 110 -0.08 -17.25 -11.25
CA LEU A 110 -0.23 -16.35 -10.10
C LEU A 110 -0.68 -17.11 -8.85
N ALA A 111 -1.53 -18.12 -9.00
CA ALA A 111 -2.03 -18.93 -7.90
C ALA A 111 -0.92 -19.76 -7.27
N SER A 112 -0.13 -20.45 -8.11
CA SER A 112 1.04 -21.23 -7.68
C SER A 112 2.21 -20.37 -7.19
N GLY A 113 2.16 -19.05 -7.39
CA GLY A 113 3.26 -18.14 -7.08
C GLY A 113 4.46 -18.24 -8.02
N ALA A 114 4.34 -18.96 -9.14
CA ALA A 114 5.36 -19.04 -10.18
C ALA A 114 5.60 -17.68 -10.85
N SER A 115 4.51 -16.90 -11.00
CA SER A 115 4.56 -15.51 -11.47
C SER A 115 4.14 -14.55 -10.37
N ILE A 116 4.66 -13.33 -10.43
CA ILE A 116 4.26 -12.22 -9.55
C ILE A 116 3.64 -11.14 -10.43
N ALA A 117 2.44 -10.68 -10.10
CA ALA A 117 1.85 -9.55 -10.78
C ALA A 117 1.91 -8.30 -9.88
N THR A 118 1.79 -7.14 -10.51
CA THR A 118 1.51 -5.89 -9.82
C THR A 118 0.41 -5.14 -10.56
N PHE A 119 -0.09 -4.08 -9.93
CA PHE A 119 -1.09 -3.22 -10.52
C PHE A 119 -0.68 -1.75 -10.42
N SER A 120 -1.18 -0.95 -11.35
CA SER A 120 -1.23 0.49 -11.22
C SER A 120 -2.68 0.97 -11.18
N SER A 121 -3.03 1.79 -10.20
CA SER A 121 -4.38 2.40 -10.13
C SER A 121 -4.54 3.59 -11.10
N THR A 122 -3.43 4.18 -11.51
CA THR A 122 -3.40 5.37 -12.37
C THR A 122 -2.24 5.30 -13.34
N SER A 123 -2.51 5.56 -14.61
CA SER A 123 -1.50 5.64 -15.66
C SER A 123 -1.80 6.84 -16.57
N SER A 124 -0.82 7.23 -17.37
CA SER A 124 -1.02 8.05 -18.56
C SER A 124 -0.88 7.19 -19.82
N PHE A 125 -1.19 5.90 -19.74
CA PHE A 125 -1.12 5.02 -20.90
C PHE A 125 -2.27 5.33 -21.86
N THR A 126 -1.94 5.42 -23.14
CA THR A 126 -2.86 5.50 -24.26
C THR A 126 -2.73 4.23 -25.10
N ALA A 127 -3.84 3.73 -25.61
CA ALA A 127 -3.88 2.55 -26.43
C ALA A 127 -4.58 2.83 -27.76
N THR A 128 -3.99 2.38 -28.85
CA THR A 128 -4.57 2.41 -30.19
C THR A 128 -4.84 1.00 -30.69
N PRO A 129 -5.91 0.75 -31.47
CA PRO A 129 -6.14 -0.56 -32.07
C PRO A 129 -4.97 -0.97 -32.98
N ALA A 130 -4.45 -2.18 -32.78
CA ALA A 130 -3.37 -2.74 -33.57
C ALA A 130 -3.67 -4.22 -33.87
N GLY A 131 -4.22 -4.49 -35.06
CA GLY A 131 -4.69 -5.83 -35.42
C GLY A 131 -5.88 -6.26 -34.57
N ASP A 132 -5.75 -7.42 -33.91
CA ASP A 132 -6.70 -7.94 -32.92
C ASP A 132 -6.44 -7.42 -31.49
N GLY A 133 -5.28 -6.79 -31.27
CA GLY A 133 -4.85 -6.26 -29.98
C GLY A 133 -4.81 -4.74 -29.89
N LEU A 134 -3.98 -4.24 -28.96
CA LEU A 134 -3.76 -2.82 -28.70
C LEU A 134 -2.27 -2.50 -28.72
N SER A 135 -1.89 -1.36 -29.28
CA SER A 135 -0.56 -0.77 -29.10
C SER A 135 -0.62 0.23 -27.95
N VAL A 136 0.16 0.00 -26.89
CA VAL A 136 0.17 0.80 -25.66
C VAL A 136 1.41 1.69 -25.59
N ASP A 137 1.18 2.98 -25.35
CA ASP A 137 2.20 4.00 -25.17
C ASP A 137 1.95 4.84 -23.91
N GLY A 138 3.02 5.24 -23.24
CA GLY A 138 2.96 6.17 -22.11
C GLY A 138 3.65 5.64 -20.86
N GLN A 139 3.16 6.05 -19.69
CA GLN A 139 3.83 5.75 -18.42
C GLN A 139 2.85 5.54 -17.26
N ALA A 140 3.21 4.66 -16.35
CA ALA A 140 2.65 4.57 -15.01
C ALA A 140 3.73 4.89 -13.98
N ARG A 141 3.45 5.84 -13.09
CA ARG A 141 4.39 6.27 -12.05
C ARG A 141 4.09 5.59 -10.72
N SER A 142 5.13 5.38 -9.92
CA SER A 142 5.06 4.83 -8.56
C SER A 142 4.31 3.50 -8.47
N VAL A 143 4.66 2.55 -9.35
CA VAL A 143 4.07 1.21 -9.36
C VAL A 143 4.80 0.34 -8.34
N LEU A 144 4.05 -0.20 -7.37
CA LEU A 144 4.62 -0.99 -6.28
C LEU A 144 5.18 -2.32 -6.81
N SER A 145 6.38 -2.69 -6.37
CA SER A 145 7.05 -3.95 -6.71
C SER A 145 7.15 -4.25 -8.22
N ALA A 146 7.13 -3.22 -9.08
CA ALA A 146 7.12 -3.41 -10.53
C ALA A 146 8.41 -4.01 -11.08
N THR A 147 9.57 -3.71 -10.48
CA THR A 147 10.86 -4.36 -10.80
C THR A 147 10.90 -5.86 -10.50
N SER A 148 9.93 -6.35 -9.75
CA SER A 148 9.81 -7.72 -9.25
C SER A 148 8.57 -8.43 -9.79
N ALA A 149 7.84 -7.80 -10.71
CA ALA A 149 6.63 -8.34 -11.28
C ALA A 149 6.93 -8.91 -12.68
N THR A 150 6.31 -10.04 -13.01
CA THR A 150 6.21 -10.60 -14.36
C THR A 150 5.14 -9.87 -15.17
N TYR A 151 4.07 -9.41 -14.51
CA TYR A 151 2.93 -8.75 -15.15
C TYR A 151 2.57 -7.43 -14.47
N VAL A 152 2.20 -6.43 -15.26
CA VAL A 152 1.70 -5.13 -14.78
C VAL A 152 0.28 -4.94 -15.28
N VAL A 153 -0.69 -4.94 -14.35
CA VAL A 153 -2.10 -4.66 -14.64
C VAL A 153 -2.33 -3.16 -14.52
N ALA A 154 -2.68 -2.49 -15.61
CA ALA A 154 -2.83 -1.04 -15.61
C ALA A 154 -4.03 -0.58 -16.45
N PRO A 155 -4.65 0.56 -16.07
CA PRO A 155 -5.62 1.21 -16.92
C PRO A 155 -4.93 1.78 -18.16
N VAL A 156 -5.65 1.85 -19.28
CA VAL A 156 -5.26 2.52 -20.53
C VAL A 156 -6.43 3.33 -21.05
N ALA A 157 -6.15 4.49 -21.63
CA ALA A 157 -7.13 5.28 -22.35
C ALA A 157 -7.20 4.82 -23.81
N ILE A 158 -8.38 4.44 -24.27
CA ILE A 158 -8.67 4.14 -25.68
C ILE A 158 -9.73 5.15 -26.11
N ASP A 159 -9.35 6.11 -26.95
CA ASP A 159 -10.18 7.25 -27.31
C ASP A 159 -10.71 8.01 -26.06
N SER A 160 -12.02 7.92 -25.78
CA SER A 160 -12.68 8.51 -24.62
C SER A 160 -12.99 7.52 -23.50
N ASP A 161 -12.72 6.23 -23.73
CA ASP A 161 -12.97 5.13 -22.82
C ASP A 161 -11.71 4.75 -22.03
N ARG A 162 -11.92 4.19 -20.84
CA ARG A 162 -10.87 3.61 -20.01
C ARG A 162 -11.05 2.10 -19.97
N ARG A 163 -10.00 1.36 -20.33
CA ARG A 163 -9.92 -0.11 -20.25
C ARG A 163 -8.76 -0.50 -19.36
N TRP A 164 -8.68 -1.77 -19.01
CA TRP A 164 -7.58 -2.34 -18.24
C TRP A 164 -6.86 -3.37 -19.10
N VAL A 165 -5.54 -3.44 -19.01
CA VAL A 165 -4.70 -4.39 -19.76
C VAL A 165 -3.67 -5.02 -18.84
N VAL A 166 -3.17 -6.18 -19.27
CA VAL A 166 -2.02 -6.86 -18.66
C VAL A 166 -0.80 -6.68 -19.57
N LEU A 167 0.22 -5.97 -19.08
CA LEU A 167 1.51 -5.80 -19.76
C LEU A 167 2.49 -6.84 -19.22
N SER A 168 3.32 -7.42 -20.09
CA SER A 168 4.51 -8.17 -19.64
C SER A 168 5.55 -7.20 -19.13
N ALA A 169 6.24 -7.55 -18.05
CA ALA A 169 7.37 -6.76 -17.55
C ALA A 169 8.54 -6.72 -18.55
N ASP A 170 8.70 -7.76 -19.38
CA ASP A 170 9.74 -7.84 -20.41
C ASP A 170 9.51 -6.87 -21.59
N ASP A 171 8.26 -6.46 -21.80
CA ASP A 171 7.87 -5.58 -22.91
C ASP A 171 7.92 -4.09 -22.52
N VAL A 172 8.17 -3.78 -21.25
CA VAL A 172 8.14 -2.41 -20.71
C VAL A 172 9.47 -2.03 -20.06
N THR A 173 9.79 -0.75 -20.09
CA THR A 173 10.95 -0.23 -19.37
C THR A 173 10.59 0.02 -17.91
N LEU A 174 11.31 -0.64 -17.00
CA LEU A 174 11.15 -0.51 -15.55
C LEU A 174 12.31 0.32 -14.97
N ASP A 175 11.99 1.51 -14.45
CA ASP A 175 12.96 2.39 -13.81
C ASP A 175 12.75 2.42 -12.29
N SER A 176 13.63 1.75 -11.55
CA SER A 176 13.55 1.64 -10.09
C SER A 176 13.70 3.00 -9.41
N GLN A 177 12.79 3.33 -8.50
CA GLN A 177 12.79 4.60 -7.79
C GLN A 177 13.06 4.41 -6.30
N GLN A 178 13.62 5.44 -5.66
CA GLN A 178 13.75 5.47 -4.22
C GLN A 178 12.37 5.62 -3.56
N SER A 179 11.95 4.60 -2.81
CA SER A 179 10.70 4.62 -2.08
C SER A 179 10.82 5.39 -0.77
N VAL A 180 9.73 6.04 -0.36
CA VAL A 180 9.59 6.63 0.99
C VAL A 180 9.52 5.53 2.06
N ASP A 181 8.97 4.37 1.69
CA ASP A 181 8.90 3.18 2.54
C ASP A 181 9.82 2.12 1.94
N PRO A 182 11.01 1.85 2.55
CA PRO A 182 11.95 0.85 2.03
C PRO A 182 11.35 -0.56 1.91
N LEU A 183 10.32 -0.90 2.70
CA LEU A 183 9.63 -2.20 2.64
C LEU A 183 8.75 -2.35 1.38
N ARG A 184 8.57 -1.27 0.62
CA ARG A 184 7.69 -1.17 -0.54
C ARG A 184 8.50 -0.58 -1.71
N PRO A 185 9.25 -1.41 -2.46
CA PRO A 185 9.96 -0.94 -3.65
C PRO A 185 8.96 -0.40 -4.67
N VAL A 186 9.35 0.65 -5.41
CA VAL A 186 8.50 1.31 -6.43
C VAL A 186 9.30 1.55 -7.70
N ALA A 187 8.65 1.46 -8.85
CA ALA A 187 9.26 1.76 -10.14
C ALA A 187 8.35 2.63 -11.01
N HIS A 188 8.95 3.31 -11.98
CA HIS A 188 8.24 3.85 -13.13
C HIS A 188 8.17 2.80 -14.23
N VAL A 189 7.00 2.61 -14.81
CA VAL A 189 6.76 1.69 -15.93
C VAL A 189 6.51 2.53 -17.17
N THR A 190 7.33 2.36 -18.20
CA THR A 190 7.17 3.06 -19.48
C THR A 190 6.92 2.05 -20.58
N ALA A 191 5.85 2.26 -21.35
CA ALA A 191 5.51 1.46 -22.52
C ALA A 191 5.74 2.33 -23.76
N THR A 192 6.38 1.77 -24.78
CA THR A 192 6.61 2.43 -26.07
C THR A 192 6.22 1.47 -27.18
N ALA A 193 5.07 1.72 -27.82
CA ALA A 193 4.45 0.89 -28.83
C ALA A 193 4.34 -0.61 -28.44
N VAL A 194 4.02 -0.89 -27.18
CA VAL A 194 3.92 -2.25 -26.66
C VAL A 194 2.67 -2.93 -27.21
N GLN A 195 2.84 -4.08 -27.87
CA GLN A 195 1.74 -4.84 -28.44
C GLN A 195 1.09 -5.71 -27.35
N VAL A 196 -0.17 -5.44 -27.07
CA VAL A 196 -0.99 -6.17 -26.12
C VAL A 196 -2.00 -7.01 -26.90
N PRO A 197 -1.90 -8.35 -26.86
CA PRO A 197 -2.85 -9.23 -27.53
C PRO A 197 -4.26 -9.14 -26.90
N ALA A 198 -5.28 -9.53 -27.67
CA ALA A 198 -6.69 -9.40 -27.29
C ALA A 198 -7.03 -10.09 -25.95
N ASP A 199 -6.39 -11.24 -25.67
CA ASP A 199 -6.56 -12.02 -24.45
C ASP A 199 -6.02 -11.32 -23.19
N ARG A 200 -5.13 -10.33 -23.35
CA ARG A 200 -4.61 -9.50 -22.26
C ARG A 200 -5.37 -8.18 -22.07
N VAL A 201 -6.45 -7.97 -22.82
CA VAL A 201 -7.35 -6.83 -22.66
C VAL A 201 -8.53 -7.23 -21.77
N LEU A 202 -8.59 -6.65 -20.56
CA LEU A 202 -9.59 -6.97 -19.55
C LEU A 202 -10.94 -6.29 -19.86
N SER A 203 -11.57 -6.67 -20.97
CA SER A 203 -12.76 -6.02 -21.56
C SER A 203 -13.99 -6.04 -20.65
N ASN A 204 -14.19 -7.11 -19.88
CA ASN A 204 -15.29 -7.25 -18.90
C ASN A 204 -15.05 -6.46 -17.59
N LEU A 205 -13.83 -5.94 -17.37
CA LEU A 205 -13.49 -5.22 -16.14
C LEU A 205 -13.81 -3.73 -16.28
N THR A 206 -14.88 -3.28 -15.63
CA THR A 206 -15.20 -1.85 -15.55
C THR A 206 -14.28 -1.11 -14.58
N ASP A 207 -13.99 0.16 -14.85
CA ASP A 207 -13.16 1.01 -13.98
C ASP A 207 -13.72 1.16 -12.56
N ALA A 208 -15.05 1.22 -12.43
CA ALA A 208 -15.73 1.25 -11.14
C ALA A 208 -15.50 -0.05 -10.34
N ARG A 209 -15.57 -1.20 -11.02
CA ARG A 209 -15.31 -2.51 -10.38
C ARG A 209 -13.84 -2.64 -9.98
N ALA A 210 -12.91 -2.28 -10.87
CA ALA A 210 -11.48 -2.29 -10.56
C ALA A 210 -11.15 -1.39 -9.35
N THR A 211 -11.67 -0.17 -9.35
CA THR A 211 -11.50 0.77 -8.23
C THR A 211 -12.07 0.20 -6.93
N SER A 212 -13.23 -0.46 -6.98
CA SER A 212 -13.81 -1.11 -5.81
C SER A 212 -12.93 -2.23 -5.27
N ILE A 213 -12.37 -3.09 -6.14
CA ILE A 213 -11.48 -4.20 -5.73
C ILE A 213 -10.22 -3.65 -5.07
N ILE A 214 -9.54 -2.71 -5.74
CA ILE A 214 -8.32 -2.07 -5.23
C ILE A 214 -8.61 -1.40 -3.88
N SER A 215 -9.68 -0.61 -3.79
CA SER A 215 -10.01 0.12 -2.56
C SER A 215 -10.32 -0.82 -1.39
N THR A 216 -11.01 -1.92 -1.64
CA THR A 216 -11.32 -2.92 -0.61
C THR A 216 -10.05 -3.58 -0.07
N ILE A 217 -9.17 -4.07 -0.95
CA ILE A 217 -7.97 -4.80 -0.54
C ILE A 217 -6.97 -3.87 0.16
N VAL A 218 -6.73 -2.67 -0.37
CA VAL A 218 -5.86 -1.67 0.29
C VAL A 218 -6.44 -1.22 1.63
N SER A 219 -7.77 -1.14 1.76
CA SER A 219 -8.41 -0.84 3.05
C SER A 219 -8.19 -1.97 4.06
N ALA A 220 -8.19 -3.22 3.63
CA ALA A 220 -7.91 -4.37 4.49
C ALA A 220 -6.48 -4.31 5.04
N GLU A 221 -5.49 -4.02 4.20
CA GLU A 221 -4.10 -3.81 4.62
C GLU A 221 -4.00 -2.68 5.66
N ALA A 222 -4.68 -1.56 5.41
CA ALA A 222 -4.70 -0.42 6.32
C ALA A 222 -5.35 -0.74 7.68
N VAL A 223 -6.35 -1.63 7.71
CA VAL A 223 -6.96 -2.13 8.96
C VAL A 223 -5.96 -2.97 9.75
N GLY A 224 -5.23 -3.87 9.10
CA GLY A 224 -4.16 -4.65 9.72
C GLY A 224 -3.10 -3.78 10.40
N VAL A 225 -2.61 -2.82 9.63
CA VAL A 225 -1.68 -1.79 10.11
C VAL A 225 -2.23 -1.02 11.31
N ALA A 226 -3.50 -0.61 11.27
CA ALA A 226 -4.13 0.15 12.34
C ALA A 226 -4.30 -0.68 13.61
N ARG A 227 -4.60 -1.98 13.48
CA ARG A 227 -4.65 -2.93 14.59
C ARG A 227 -3.28 -3.03 15.26
N TRP A 228 -2.22 -3.32 14.50
CA TRP A 228 -0.86 -3.37 15.03
C TRP A 228 -0.46 -2.09 15.79
N ALA A 229 -0.76 -0.92 15.21
CA ALA A 229 -0.44 0.37 15.83
C ALA A 229 -1.21 0.60 17.14
N THR A 230 -2.47 0.15 17.19
CA THR A 230 -3.33 0.29 18.36
C THR A 230 -2.88 -0.64 19.48
N ASP A 231 -2.66 -1.92 19.15
CA ASP A 231 -2.21 -2.95 20.09
C ASP A 231 -0.87 -2.54 20.69
N THR A 232 0.13 -2.25 19.85
CA THR A 232 1.49 -1.87 20.27
C THR A 232 1.49 -0.62 21.15
N ALA A 233 0.72 0.41 20.78
CA ALA A 233 0.63 1.62 21.59
C ALA A 233 -0.04 1.37 22.94
N SER A 234 -1.05 0.49 22.98
CA SER A 234 -1.74 0.13 24.22
C SER A 234 -0.86 -0.70 25.16
N GLU A 235 -0.10 -1.67 24.63
CA GLU A 235 0.83 -2.47 25.42
C GLU A 235 1.98 -1.61 25.96
N TYR A 236 2.56 -0.76 25.11
CA TYR A 236 3.60 0.17 25.55
C TYR A 236 3.11 1.10 26.67
N ALA A 237 1.86 1.58 26.58
CA ALA A 237 1.28 2.45 27.58
C ALA A 237 1.11 1.77 28.96
N LYS A 238 1.00 0.44 29.01
CA LYS A 238 0.89 -0.31 30.27
C LYS A 238 2.24 -0.43 30.99
N VAL A 239 3.34 -0.52 30.24
CA VAL A 239 4.67 -0.79 30.80
C VAL A 239 5.54 0.44 30.97
N ARG A 240 5.30 1.51 30.19
CA ARG A 240 6.13 2.72 30.26
C ARG A 240 5.75 3.58 31.46
N GLU A 241 6.69 3.85 32.37
CA GLU A 241 6.45 4.69 33.54
C GLU A 241 6.94 6.14 33.40
N GLN A 242 6.10 7.11 33.76
CA GLN A 242 6.47 8.52 33.92
C GLN A 242 5.72 9.11 35.11
N PHE A 243 6.36 10.06 35.81
CA PHE A 243 5.79 10.64 37.04
C PHE A 243 5.40 9.56 38.08
N GLY A 244 6.25 8.53 38.21
CA GLY A 244 6.10 7.46 39.19
C GLY A 244 4.96 6.47 38.93
N ARG A 245 4.39 6.42 37.71
CA ARG A 245 3.33 5.46 37.34
C ARG A 245 3.31 5.18 35.84
N PRO A 246 2.69 4.07 35.40
CA PRO A 246 2.46 3.80 33.98
C PRO A 246 1.72 4.91 33.24
N ILE A 247 2.17 5.25 32.03
CA ILE A 247 1.60 6.35 31.23
C ILE A 247 0.15 6.09 30.82
N GLY A 248 -0.23 4.82 30.71
CA GLY A 248 -1.61 4.39 30.44
C GLY A 248 -2.59 4.76 31.55
N GLN A 249 -2.14 5.22 32.72
CA GLN A 249 -3.03 5.73 33.77
C GLN A 249 -3.50 7.16 33.50
N PHE A 250 -2.73 7.96 32.74
CA PHE A 250 -3.10 9.34 32.43
C PHE A 250 -4.25 9.39 31.42
N GLN A 251 -5.26 10.21 31.72
CA GLN A 251 -6.45 10.35 30.88
C GLN A 251 -6.11 10.69 29.43
N GLY A 252 -5.12 11.56 29.20
CA GLY A 252 -4.67 11.93 27.86
C GLY A 252 -4.19 10.75 26.99
N ILE A 253 -3.60 9.71 27.61
CA ILE A 253 -3.17 8.49 26.90
C ILE A 253 -4.33 7.51 26.77
N LYS A 254 -5.13 7.30 27.82
CA LYS A 254 -6.33 6.46 27.77
C LYS A 254 -7.28 6.85 26.63
N HIS A 255 -7.57 8.15 26.51
CA HIS A 255 -8.46 8.68 25.47
C HIS A 255 -7.88 8.47 24.07
N LYS A 256 -6.56 8.62 23.91
CA LYS A 256 -5.87 8.35 22.63
C LYS A 256 -5.99 6.87 22.24
N CYS A 257 -5.69 5.94 23.15
CA CYS A 257 -5.83 4.51 22.91
C CYS A 257 -7.29 4.11 22.61
N ALA A 258 -8.25 4.64 23.37
CA ALA A 258 -9.67 4.41 23.11
C ALA A 258 -10.13 4.95 21.74
N THR A 259 -9.62 6.11 21.33
CA THR A 259 -9.91 6.70 20.00
C THR A 259 -9.30 5.91 18.85
N MET A 260 -8.18 5.21 19.08
CA MET A 260 -7.60 4.32 18.08
C MET A 260 -8.41 3.01 17.95
N ALA A 261 -8.90 2.49 19.08
CA ALA A 261 -9.69 1.25 19.12
C ALA A 261 -11.15 1.42 18.66
N GLY A 262 -11.75 2.61 18.86
CA GLY A 262 -13.13 2.92 18.51
C GLY A 262 -13.27 3.95 17.38
N PRO A 263 -14.45 4.04 16.74
CA PRO A 263 -14.74 5.20 15.88
C PRO A 263 -14.72 6.46 16.74
N SER A 264 -13.85 7.42 16.38
CA SER A 264 -13.75 8.70 17.08
C SER A 264 -15.11 9.41 17.17
N PRO A 265 -15.57 9.81 18.38
CA PRO A 265 -16.80 10.59 18.52
C PRO A 265 -16.70 11.99 17.89
N ASN A 266 -15.49 12.46 17.55
CA ASN A 266 -15.24 13.74 16.88
C ASN A 266 -14.94 13.59 15.37
N ALA A 267 -15.19 12.41 14.79
CA ALA A 267 -15.17 12.30 13.34
C ALA A 267 -16.37 13.09 12.77
N PRO A 268 -16.18 14.00 11.78
CA PRO A 268 -17.32 14.64 11.14
C PRO A 268 -18.26 13.55 10.60
N PRO A 269 -19.58 13.77 10.64
CA PRO A 269 -20.55 12.78 10.18
C PRO A 269 -20.13 12.34 8.78
N ARG A 270 -19.75 11.05 8.66
CA ARG A 270 -19.57 10.43 7.35
C ARG A 270 -20.93 10.55 6.67
N PRO A 271 -21.04 11.11 5.46
CA PRO A 271 -22.32 11.10 4.76
C PRO A 271 -22.80 9.65 4.69
N CYS A 272 -23.93 9.39 5.35
CA CYS A 272 -24.63 8.12 5.34
C CYS A 272 -24.78 7.68 3.88
N GLY A 273 -24.06 6.62 3.49
CA GLY A 273 -23.98 6.20 2.09
C GLY A 273 -22.85 5.22 1.77
N MET A 274 -21.86 5.04 2.65
CA MET A 274 -21.01 3.85 2.63
C MET A 274 -21.52 2.86 3.69
N PRO A 275 -22.40 1.93 3.33
CA PRO A 275 -22.62 0.79 4.20
C PRO A 275 -21.29 0.00 4.26
N LEU A 276 -20.90 -0.40 5.47
CA LEU A 276 -20.20 -1.66 5.70
C LEU A 276 -21.13 -2.79 5.21
N ALA A 277 -21.37 -2.86 3.90
CA ALA A 277 -22.16 -3.89 3.25
C ALA A 277 -21.21 -4.99 2.81
N LEU A 278 -20.79 -5.80 3.78
CA LEU A 278 -20.27 -7.13 3.51
C LEU A 278 -21.37 -8.21 3.68
N SER A 279 -22.65 -7.84 3.88
CA SER A 279 -23.71 -8.83 4.14
C SER A 279 -25.09 -8.59 3.49
N THR A 280 -25.27 -7.66 2.55
CA THR A 280 -26.55 -7.51 1.83
C THR A 280 -26.38 -7.51 0.32
N MET A 281 -26.01 -8.67 -0.23
CA MET A 281 -26.60 -9.10 -1.50
C MET A 281 -27.78 -10.02 -1.16
N PRO A 282 -29.01 -9.62 -1.52
CA PRO A 282 -29.54 -10.11 -2.79
C PRO A 282 -30.33 -9.05 -3.59
N THR A 283 -30.22 -9.16 -4.92
CA THR A 283 -31.22 -8.74 -5.93
C THR A 283 -31.74 -7.29 -5.88
N ARG A 284 -31.06 -6.35 -6.58
CA ARG A 284 -31.70 -5.18 -7.22
C ARG A 284 -30.77 -4.49 -8.22
N ILE A 285 -30.45 -5.21 -9.30
CA ILE A 285 -29.91 -4.64 -10.54
C ILE A 285 -31.10 -4.03 -11.30
N ARG A 286 -31.33 -2.71 -11.19
CA ARG A 286 -31.98 -1.89 -12.25
C ARG A 286 -32.19 -0.40 -11.95
N ALA A 287 -32.06 0.09 -10.72
CA ALA A 287 -32.48 1.47 -10.40
C ALA A 287 -31.35 2.50 -10.22
N TRP A 288 -30.07 2.11 -10.36
CA TRP A 288 -28.92 2.97 -10.04
C TRP A 288 -28.14 3.45 -11.28
N SER A 289 -28.81 3.62 -12.44
CA SER A 289 -28.15 3.99 -13.70
C SER A 289 -28.18 5.48 -14.03
N ASN A 290 -28.94 6.33 -13.32
CA ASN A 290 -29.32 7.65 -13.86
C ASN A 290 -28.91 8.91 -13.07
N SER A 291 -28.03 8.83 -12.08
CA SER A 291 -27.57 10.04 -11.36
C SER A 291 -26.05 10.18 -11.40
N ARG A 292 -25.55 11.02 -12.31
CA ARG A 292 -24.14 11.45 -12.38
C ARG A 292 -23.79 12.31 -11.14
N PRO A 293 -22.82 11.94 -10.28
CA PRO A 293 -22.29 12.87 -9.29
C PRO A 293 -20.96 13.46 -9.79
N ARG A 294 -20.93 14.79 -9.95
CA ARG A 294 -19.69 15.56 -10.07
C ARG A 294 -18.90 15.45 -8.75
N TRP A 295 -17.72 14.85 -8.79
CA TRP A 295 -16.82 14.75 -7.63
C TRP A 295 -16.03 16.05 -7.41
N PRO A 296 -15.99 16.62 -6.19
CA PRO A 296 -15.05 17.69 -5.86
C PRO A 296 -13.62 17.12 -5.74
N ARG A 297 -12.62 17.80 -6.30
CA ARG A 297 -11.18 17.41 -6.33
C ARG A 297 -10.49 17.19 -4.96
N ARG A 298 -11.20 17.25 -3.83
CA ARG A 298 -10.62 17.27 -2.46
C ARG A 298 -10.42 15.90 -1.82
N TRP A 299 -10.93 14.83 -2.43
CA TRP A 299 -10.99 13.48 -1.84
C TRP A 299 -9.74 12.61 -2.09
N HIS A 300 -8.82 13.02 -2.96
CA HIS A 300 -7.63 12.24 -3.34
C HIS A 300 -6.44 12.33 -2.37
N ARG A 301 -6.61 12.87 -1.15
CA ARG A 301 -5.53 12.88 -0.16
C ARG A 301 -5.86 11.94 1.00
N PRO A 302 -5.32 10.71 1.04
CA PRO A 302 -5.35 9.91 2.26
C PRO A 302 -4.57 10.66 3.34
N ARG A 303 -5.26 11.10 4.40
CA ARG A 303 -4.56 11.51 5.62
C ARG A 303 -3.97 10.22 6.21
N PRO A 304 -2.68 10.20 6.61
CA PRO A 304 -2.14 9.05 7.32
C PRO A 304 -3.06 8.71 8.50
N SER A 305 -3.31 7.43 8.72
CA SER A 305 -4.26 6.98 9.73
C SER A 305 -3.93 7.67 11.06
N ASN A 306 -4.92 8.36 11.66
CA ASN A 306 -4.76 9.00 12.95
C ASN A 306 -4.19 8.03 14.00
N ALA A 307 -4.42 6.73 13.83
CA ALA A 307 -3.83 5.65 14.62
C ALA A 307 -2.30 5.63 14.56
N ARG A 308 -1.66 5.58 13.37
CA ARG A 308 -0.18 5.59 13.28
C ARG A 308 0.44 6.84 13.90
N ARG A 309 -0.14 8.03 13.64
CA ARG A 309 0.36 9.29 14.23
C ARG A 309 0.18 9.32 15.74
N THR A 310 -0.91 8.78 16.25
CA THR A 310 -1.19 8.72 17.69
C THR A 310 -0.27 7.72 18.37
N ALA A 311 -0.10 6.54 17.78
CA ALA A 311 0.85 5.54 18.23
C ALA A 311 2.27 6.10 18.29
N PHE A 312 2.74 6.76 17.22
CA PHE A 312 4.03 7.43 17.21
C PHE A 312 4.14 8.49 18.31
N ARG A 313 3.12 9.32 18.55
CA ARG A 313 3.15 10.30 19.66
C ARG A 313 3.17 9.64 21.04
N CYS A 314 2.60 8.44 21.19
CA CYS A 314 2.68 7.67 22.42
C CYS A 314 4.06 7.03 22.62
N THR A 315 4.79 6.72 21.54
CA THR A 315 6.11 6.05 21.58
C THR A 315 7.31 6.98 21.35
N ALA A 316 7.10 8.21 20.86
CA ALA A 316 8.16 9.15 20.43
C ALA A 316 9.12 9.58 21.54
N ALA A 317 8.79 9.36 22.82
CA ALA A 317 9.70 9.65 23.93
C ALA A 317 10.87 8.65 24.05
N SER A 318 10.84 7.52 23.34
CA SER A 318 11.91 6.51 23.36
C SER A 318 12.54 6.20 21.99
N ALA A 319 12.08 6.82 20.91
CA ALA A 319 12.50 6.49 19.54
C ALA A 319 13.82 7.14 19.08
N THR A 320 14.50 7.89 19.96
CA THR A 320 15.81 8.51 19.67
C THR A 320 16.86 7.95 20.62
N PRO A 321 17.67 6.96 20.21
CA PRO A 321 18.87 6.61 20.96
C PRO A 321 19.95 7.63 20.61
N GLY A 322 20.09 8.66 21.43
CA GLY A 322 21.14 9.67 21.26
C GLY A 322 21.00 10.81 22.26
N ASN A 323 21.98 10.91 23.15
CA ASN A 323 22.14 12.02 24.10
C ASN A 323 22.05 13.38 23.38
N MET A 324 20.90 14.04 23.45
CA MET A 324 20.79 15.48 23.28
C MET A 324 19.69 15.99 24.21
N THR A 325 20.11 16.77 25.20
CA THR A 325 19.24 17.56 26.09
C THR A 325 18.24 18.38 25.27
N PRO A 326 16.96 18.44 25.65
CA PRO A 326 15.93 19.07 24.83
C PRO A 326 15.98 20.60 24.99
N THR A 327 16.46 21.30 23.97
CA THR A 327 16.06 22.70 23.73
C THR A 327 14.80 22.71 22.88
N SER A 328 13.79 23.42 23.37
CA SER A 328 12.36 23.32 23.03
C SER A 328 11.95 23.83 21.64
N THR A 329 12.84 23.93 20.67
CA THR A 329 12.56 24.67 19.41
C THR A 329 12.72 23.83 18.14
N THR A 330 13.26 22.61 18.21
CA THR A 330 13.58 21.82 17.01
C THR A 330 12.52 20.77 16.65
N ALA A 331 11.71 20.32 17.62
CA ALA A 331 10.69 19.28 17.39
C ALA A 331 9.42 19.78 16.66
N GLU A 332 9.08 21.07 16.76
CA GLU A 332 7.88 21.62 16.10
C GLU A 332 8.06 21.95 14.62
N ARG A 333 9.32 22.05 14.13
CA ARG A 333 9.61 22.36 12.72
C ARG A 333 9.34 21.18 11.77
N TRP A 334 9.48 19.94 12.23
CA TRP A 334 9.23 18.75 11.40
C TRP A 334 7.74 18.41 11.22
N VAL A 335 6.87 18.96 12.06
CA VAL A 335 5.42 18.68 12.03
C VAL A 335 4.66 19.65 11.11
N SER A 336 5.30 20.72 10.64
CA SER A 336 4.59 21.92 10.13
C SER A 336 4.89 22.32 8.69
N LEU A 337 5.69 21.56 7.92
CA LEU A 337 5.96 21.91 6.51
C LEU A 337 4.90 21.32 5.56
N PRO A 338 4.14 22.14 4.81
CA PRO A 338 3.29 21.66 3.74
C PRO A 338 4.13 21.25 2.51
N LEU A 339 3.87 20.05 1.99
CA LEU A 339 4.35 19.55 0.69
C LEU A 339 3.74 20.36 -0.47
N TRP A 340 4.24 21.58 -0.68
CA TRP A 340 4.33 22.29 -1.96
C TRP A 340 4.94 23.68 -1.70
N ALA A 341 6.25 23.80 -1.87
CA ALA A 341 6.91 25.09 -2.06
C ALA A 341 8.14 24.84 -2.93
N VAL A 342 7.91 24.81 -4.25
CA VAL A 342 8.94 25.02 -5.25
C VAL A 342 8.93 26.52 -5.56
N PRO A 343 9.98 27.29 -5.29
CA PRO A 343 10.14 28.59 -5.91
C PRO A 343 10.86 28.40 -7.25
N ALA A 344 10.17 28.73 -8.33
CA ALA A 344 10.78 28.93 -9.63
C ALA A 344 11.53 30.27 -9.68
N GLY A 345 12.74 30.26 -10.25
CA GLY A 345 13.23 31.35 -11.10
C GLY A 345 14.10 32.46 -10.49
N HIS A 346 15.40 32.38 -10.85
CA HIS A 346 16.25 33.47 -11.39
C HIS A 346 17.27 34.25 -10.53
N ARG A 347 18.54 34.12 -11.01
CA ARG A 347 19.68 35.05 -11.10
C ARG A 347 20.71 35.10 -9.93
N GLN A 348 21.91 34.63 -10.26
CA GLN A 348 23.25 34.88 -9.67
C GLN A 348 23.63 36.40 -9.62
N PRO A 349 24.81 36.89 -9.12
CA PRO A 349 26.04 36.18 -8.67
C PRO A 349 26.75 36.72 -7.38
N TRP A 350 27.77 35.96 -6.93
CA TRP A 350 29.05 36.37 -6.30
C TRP A 350 29.08 37.24 -5.01
N CYS A 351 29.76 36.74 -3.96
CA CYS A 351 31.06 37.27 -3.46
C CYS A 351 31.46 36.66 -2.11
N ALA A 352 32.76 36.32 -2.00
CA ALA A 352 33.45 35.80 -0.83
C ALA A 352 33.57 36.82 0.32
N PRO A 353 33.80 36.39 1.58
CA PRO A 353 34.22 37.29 2.64
C PRO A 353 35.74 37.55 2.59
N PRO A 354 36.21 38.72 3.06
CA PRO A 354 37.58 39.17 2.86
C PRO A 354 38.58 38.50 3.80
N SER A 355 39.78 38.29 3.24
CA SER A 355 41.05 38.02 3.89
C SER A 355 41.62 39.26 4.59
N ASN A 356 42.44 39.00 5.62
CA ASN A 356 43.60 39.75 6.15
C ASN A 356 43.53 39.76 7.68
N THR A 357 44.54 39.46 8.48
CA THR A 357 45.99 39.18 8.38
C THR A 357 46.29 38.69 9.81
N ALA A 358 47.14 37.73 10.17
CA ALA A 358 48.56 37.54 9.93
C ALA A 358 48.98 36.59 11.07
N CYS A 359 49.81 35.59 10.83
CA CYS A 359 51.20 35.59 11.26
C CYS A 359 51.78 34.18 11.12
N ALA A 360 52.98 34.15 10.56
CA ALA A 360 53.74 33.02 10.11
C ALA A 360 54.46 32.25 11.22
N ARG A 361 54.90 31.02 10.86
CA ARG A 361 56.10 30.21 11.25
C ARG A 361 55.65 28.74 11.37
N LEU A 362 56.26 27.72 10.78
CA LEU A 362 57.63 27.51 10.26
C LEU A 362 57.64 26.17 9.48
N THR A 363 58.27 26.17 8.29
CA THR A 363 59.10 25.08 7.65
C THR A 363 58.55 23.64 7.51
N SER A 364 58.27 23.15 6.28
CA SER A 364 59.20 22.54 5.27
C SER A 364 59.59 21.09 5.61
N ILE A 365 59.56 20.08 4.73
CA ILE A 365 59.64 19.98 3.25
C ILE A 365 58.67 18.89 2.80
#